data_AF-A0A7K0R6K8-F1
#
_entry.id   AF-A0A7K0R6K8-F1
#
_cell.length_a   1.000
_cell.length_b   1.000
_cell.length_c   1.000
_cell.angle_alpha   90.00
_cell.angle_beta   90.00
_cell.angle_gamma   90.00
#
_symmetry.space_group_name_H-M   'P 1'
#
loop_
_entity.id
_entity.type
_entity.pdbx_description
1 polymer ?
#
loop_
_entity_poly.entity_id
_entity_poly.type
_entity_poly.pdbx_seq_one_letter_code
_entity_poly.pdbx_strand_id
1 'polypeptide(L)'
;MSMKKTLAPRLIALAAVAALAGGVLAACGSDNATGPSKQEVAEATGNSPTRTLSEAPAQTTTEAAPEQTTTQVAAVDGKAVFTENCAGCHTLKAAGSNGMVGPVLDQAKPAEALVVTRVTNGKGAMPAFSGQLDEAQITAVAKYVAENAGA
;
A
#
# COMPACT_ATOMS: atom_id res chain seq x y z
N MET A 1 13.85 -30.86 40.20
CA MET A 1 12.61 -30.29 40.75
C MET A 1 12.97 -29.00 41.50
N SER A 2 13.13 -27.89 40.77
CA SER A 2 13.57 -26.61 41.34
C SER A 2 12.42 -25.61 41.31
N MET A 3 11.76 -25.46 42.46
CA MET A 3 11.06 -24.24 42.87
C MET A 3 12.08 -23.09 42.84
N LYS A 4 11.79 -21.84 42.47
CA LYS A 4 10.90 -20.87 43.16
C LYS A 4 10.62 -19.74 42.17
N LYS A 5 9.34 -19.44 41.93
CA LYS A 5 8.86 -18.36 41.08
C LYS A 5 8.70 -17.13 41.99
N THR A 6 9.66 -16.21 41.97
CA THR A 6 9.58 -14.97 42.77
C THR A 6 8.70 -13.97 42.02
N LEU A 7 7.48 -13.80 42.53
CA LEU A 7 6.48 -12.84 42.06
C LEU A 7 6.75 -11.50 42.77
N ALA A 8 7.18 -10.47 42.04
CA ALA A 8 7.28 -9.11 42.56
C ALA A 8 5.94 -8.36 42.35
N PRO A 9 5.41 -7.65 43.37
CA PRO A 9 4.17 -6.91 43.25
C PRO A 9 4.38 -5.55 42.54
N ARG A 10 3.34 -5.16 41.81
CA ARG A 10 3.21 -3.98 40.96
C ARG A 10 3.15 -2.72 41.83
N LEU A 11 4.05 -1.76 41.62
CA LEU A 11 3.86 -0.39 42.07
C LEU A 11 3.33 0.46 40.91
N ILE A 12 2.09 0.87 41.10
CA ILE A 12 1.29 1.75 40.26
C ILE A 12 1.81 3.17 40.47
N ALA A 13 2.45 3.75 39.46
CA ALA A 13 2.71 5.19 39.42
C ALA A 13 1.62 5.86 38.57
N LEU A 14 0.58 6.32 39.26
CA LEU A 14 -0.40 7.30 38.75
C LEU A 14 0.32 8.65 38.59
N ALA A 15 0.56 9.09 37.36
CA ALA A 15 0.98 10.46 37.06
C ALA A 15 -0.06 11.13 36.15
N ALA A 16 -0.92 11.88 36.82
CA ALA A 16 -1.63 13.09 36.43
C ALA A 16 -1.99 13.33 34.95
N VAL A 17 -3.29 13.27 34.70
CA VAL A 17 -4.00 13.94 33.60
C VAL A 17 -3.80 15.45 33.73
N ALA A 18 -3.14 16.08 32.76
CA ALA A 18 -3.05 17.53 32.64
C ALA A 18 -3.96 18.03 31.50
N ALA A 19 -5.09 18.59 31.91
CA ALA A 19 -5.88 19.68 31.34
C ALA A 19 -6.00 19.83 29.80
N LEU A 20 -7.23 19.58 29.34
CA LEU A 20 -7.84 20.12 28.14
C LEU A 20 -8.16 21.62 28.31
N ALA A 21 -7.63 22.45 27.41
CA ALA A 21 -8.21 23.72 26.97
C ALA A 21 -7.89 23.77 25.47
N GLY A 22 -8.82 23.75 24.52
CA GLY A 22 -10.06 24.52 24.43
C GLY A 22 -9.83 25.62 23.39
N GLY A 23 -10.37 25.47 22.17
CA GLY A 23 -10.31 26.54 21.16
C GLY A 23 -10.46 26.08 19.70
N VAL A 24 -11.69 25.71 19.32
CA VAL A 24 -12.13 25.64 17.92
C VAL A 24 -12.37 27.07 17.43
N LEU A 25 -11.60 27.53 16.45
CA LEU A 25 -12.06 28.61 15.56
C LEU A 25 -12.25 28.04 14.16
N ALA A 26 -13.52 27.89 13.81
CA ALA A 26 -13.98 27.70 12.44
C ALA A 26 -13.66 28.96 11.63
N ALA A 27 -12.78 28.82 10.64
CA ALA A 27 -12.70 29.76 9.53
C ALA A 27 -13.41 29.10 8.34
N CYS A 28 -14.68 29.45 8.17
CA CYS A 28 -15.41 29.29 6.93
C CYS A 28 -14.89 30.31 5.92
N GLY A 29 -14.59 29.88 4.70
CA GLY A 29 -14.28 30.81 3.62
C GLY A 29 -13.69 30.11 2.40
N SER A 30 -14.54 29.50 1.57
CA SER A 30 -14.16 29.18 0.19
C SER A 30 -15.39 28.89 -0.68
N ASP A 31 -16.14 29.95 -1.02
CA ASP A 31 -17.09 29.90 -2.13
C ASP A 31 -16.64 30.92 -3.17
N ASN A 32 -15.76 30.49 -4.07
CA ASN A 32 -15.46 31.25 -5.28
C ASN A 32 -16.46 30.82 -6.37
N ALA A 33 -17.28 31.78 -6.79
CA ALA A 33 -18.26 31.64 -7.86
C ALA A 33 -17.61 31.77 -9.26
N THR A 34 -18.36 31.37 -10.29
CA THR A 34 -18.10 31.42 -11.75
C THR A 34 -17.55 30.09 -12.29
N GLY A 35 -18.20 29.35 -13.18
CA GLY A 35 -19.27 29.58 -14.15
C GLY A 35 -19.10 28.52 -15.27
N PRO A 36 -20.11 28.26 -16.12
CA PRO A 36 -20.25 27.01 -16.87
C PRO A 36 -19.73 27.08 -18.32
N SER A 37 -19.37 25.92 -18.91
CA SER A 37 -19.36 25.66 -20.37
C SER A 37 -19.29 24.15 -20.63
N LYS A 38 -20.41 23.51 -20.99
CA LYS A 38 -20.79 23.04 -22.36
C LYS A 38 -19.96 21.83 -22.82
N GLN A 39 -20.48 20.60 -22.74
CA GLN A 39 -21.29 19.93 -23.79
C GLN A 39 -20.81 20.19 -25.22
N GLU A 40 -20.10 19.22 -25.81
CA GLU A 40 -20.43 18.60 -27.10
C GLU A 40 -19.34 17.57 -27.48
N VAL A 41 -19.70 16.29 -27.56
CA VAL A 41 -19.10 15.38 -28.54
C VAL A 41 -20.24 14.67 -29.24
N ALA A 42 -20.52 15.16 -30.44
CA ALA A 42 -21.49 14.62 -31.35
C ALA A 42 -21.00 13.30 -31.96
N GLU A 43 -21.98 12.42 -32.19
CA GLU A 43 -21.89 11.19 -32.96
C GLU A 43 -21.53 11.48 -34.43
N ALA A 44 -20.64 10.67 -35.00
CA ALA A 44 -20.50 10.53 -36.44
C ALA A 44 -20.06 9.10 -36.79
N THR A 45 -21.06 8.30 -37.13
CA THR A 45 -21.11 7.35 -38.25
C THR A 45 -19.81 6.67 -38.72
N GLY A 46 -19.78 5.35 -38.53
CA GLY A 46 -19.51 4.34 -39.55
C GLY A 46 -18.35 4.53 -40.52
N ASN A 47 -17.32 3.68 -40.36
CA ASN A 47 -16.87 2.84 -41.48
C ASN A 47 -16.01 1.66 -40.99
N SER A 48 -16.53 0.43 -41.15
CA SER A 48 -15.70 -0.78 -41.16
C SER A 48 -15.05 -0.95 -42.53
N PRO A 49 -13.77 -1.30 -42.59
CA PRO A 49 -13.28 -2.18 -43.63
C PRO A 49 -12.72 -3.46 -43.00
N THR A 50 -13.40 -4.57 -43.28
CA THR A 50 -12.79 -5.89 -43.35
C THR A 50 -11.64 -5.86 -44.35
N ARG A 51 -10.41 -6.17 -43.93
CA ARG A 51 -9.32 -6.86 -44.66
C ARG A 51 -8.17 -7.06 -43.68
N THR A 52 -7.33 -8.09 -43.68
CA THR A 52 -7.25 -9.41 -44.31
C THR A 52 -6.09 -10.06 -43.55
N LEU A 53 -6.18 -11.35 -43.27
CA LEU A 53 -5.09 -12.14 -42.70
C LEU A 53 -3.86 -12.10 -43.64
N SER A 54 -2.69 -11.74 -43.11
CA SER A 54 -1.40 -12.09 -43.72
C SER A 54 -0.33 -12.18 -42.63
N GLU A 55 0.11 -13.42 -42.38
CA GLU A 55 1.49 -13.81 -41.99
C GLU A 55 2.55 -12.88 -42.61
N ALA A 56 3.73 -12.59 -42.06
CA ALA A 56 4.63 -13.13 -41.01
C ALA A 56 5.71 -12.01 -40.74
N PRO A 57 6.76 -12.13 -39.87
CA PRO A 57 7.25 -13.28 -39.13
C PRO A 57 7.52 -13.04 -37.63
N ALA A 58 7.85 -14.16 -36.96
CA ALA A 58 8.40 -14.25 -35.62
C ALA A 58 9.49 -13.20 -35.33
N GLN A 59 9.26 -12.38 -34.30
CA GLN A 59 10.33 -11.69 -33.60
C GLN A 59 10.83 -12.60 -32.49
N THR A 60 11.81 -13.42 -32.85
CA THR A 60 12.81 -13.92 -31.91
C THR A 60 13.65 -12.72 -31.49
N THR A 61 13.26 -12.07 -30.41
CA THR A 61 14.21 -11.35 -29.56
C THR A 61 14.57 -12.29 -28.42
N THR A 62 15.71 -12.96 -28.59
CA THR A 62 16.60 -13.30 -27.49
C THR A 62 16.96 -11.97 -26.81
N GLU A 63 16.10 -11.50 -25.90
CA GLU A 63 16.50 -10.54 -24.89
C GLU A 63 17.18 -11.39 -23.81
N ALA A 64 18.46 -11.11 -23.62
CA ALA A 64 19.30 -11.73 -22.63
C ALA A 64 18.54 -11.83 -21.31
N ALA A 65 18.53 -13.04 -20.74
CA ALA A 65 18.30 -13.22 -19.33
C ALA A 65 19.08 -12.12 -18.59
N PRO A 66 18.48 -11.39 -17.63
CA PRO A 66 19.23 -10.42 -16.87
C PRO A 66 20.33 -11.23 -16.19
N GLU A 67 21.55 -11.01 -16.67
CA GLU A 67 22.77 -11.47 -16.05
C GLU A 67 22.60 -11.09 -14.58
N GLN A 68 22.42 -12.12 -13.75
CA GLN A 68 22.28 -11.99 -12.30
C GLN A 68 23.66 -11.57 -11.79
N THR A 69 24.02 -10.33 -12.10
CA THR A 69 25.06 -9.60 -11.41
C THR A 69 24.58 -9.59 -9.98
N THR A 70 25.18 -10.47 -9.18
CA THR A 70 24.96 -10.57 -7.75
C THR A 70 25.59 -9.33 -7.11
N THR A 71 25.06 -8.15 -7.46
CA THR A 71 25.14 -6.98 -6.61
C THR A 71 24.30 -7.38 -5.42
N GLN A 72 24.98 -7.69 -4.32
CA GLN A 72 24.34 -7.89 -3.03
C GLN A 72 23.71 -6.55 -2.63
N VAL A 73 22.53 -6.27 -3.19
CA VAL A 73 21.66 -5.20 -2.74
C VAL A 73 21.30 -5.57 -1.32
N ALA A 74 21.68 -4.72 -0.37
CA ALA A 74 21.27 -4.90 1.02
C ALA A 74 19.75 -5.13 1.04
N ALA A 75 19.33 -6.28 1.55
CA ALA A 75 17.91 -6.64 1.53
C ALA A 75 17.12 -5.64 2.38
N VAL A 76 16.14 -4.99 1.78
CA VAL A 76 15.21 -4.11 2.49
C VAL A 76 14.30 -4.97 3.37
N ASP A 77 14.15 -4.59 4.64
CA ASP A 77 13.25 -5.28 5.56
C ASP A 77 11.79 -4.89 5.29
N GLY A 78 11.07 -5.73 4.54
CA GLY A 78 9.66 -5.52 4.22
C GLY A 78 8.73 -5.50 5.44
N LYS A 79 9.10 -6.17 6.54
CA LYS A 79 8.31 -6.13 7.79
C LYS A 79 8.45 -4.77 8.46
N ALA A 80 9.65 -4.19 8.50
CA ALA A 80 9.86 -2.85 9.04
C ALA A 80 9.05 -1.81 8.25
N VAL A 81 9.14 -1.83 6.91
CA VAL A 81 8.36 -0.94 6.04
C VAL A 81 6.86 -1.09 6.30
N PHE A 82 6.36 -2.33 6.46
CA PHE A 82 4.96 -2.58 6.78
C PHE A 82 4.55 -1.97 8.14
N THR A 83 5.34 -2.19 9.19
CA THR A 83 5.03 -1.72 10.53
C THR A 83 4.99 -0.19 10.60
N GLU A 84 5.86 0.49 9.86
CA GLU A 84 5.93 1.95 9.83
C GLU A 84 4.80 2.58 9.00
N ASN A 85 4.45 1.99 7.87
CA ASN A 85 3.59 2.65 6.87
C ASN A 85 2.19 2.06 6.74
N CYS A 86 1.99 0.79 7.12
CA CYS A 86 0.78 0.03 6.78
C CYS A 86 0.00 -0.43 8.02
N ALA A 87 0.69 -0.72 9.12
CA ALA A 87 0.11 -1.36 10.31
C ALA A 87 -1.02 -0.58 10.98
N GLY A 88 -1.02 0.76 10.86
CA GLY A 88 -2.09 1.59 11.41
C GLY A 88 -3.45 1.37 10.75
N CYS A 89 -3.45 1.00 9.47
CA CYS A 89 -4.68 0.83 8.69
C CYS A 89 -5.04 -0.62 8.42
N HIS A 90 -4.06 -1.51 8.32
CA HIS A 90 -4.28 -2.91 7.94
C HIS A 90 -3.99 -3.89 9.08
N THR A 91 -4.77 -4.97 9.11
CA THR A 91 -4.52 -6.13 9.97
C THR A 91 -3.66 -7.13 9.23
N LEU A 92 -2.56 -7.53 9.86
CA LEU A 92 -1.66 -8.59 9.42
C LEU A 92 -0.98 -9.19 10.66
N LYS A 93 -1.34 -10.42 11.00
CA LYS A 93 -0.89 -11.11 12.22
C LYS A 93 0.64 -11.26 12.28
N ALA A 94 1.29 -11.52 11.16
CA ALA A 94 2.75 -11.63 11.08
C ALA A 94 3.48 -10.33 11.46
N ALA A 95 2.86 -9.18 11.21
CA ALA A 95 3.37 -7.87 11.62
C ALA A 95 2.89 -7.43 13.00
N GLY A 96 2.01 -8.20 13.65
CA GLY A 96 1.35 -7.81 14.90
C GLY A 96 0.40 -6.62 14.75
N SER A 97 -0.08 -6.33 13.55
CA SER A 97 -0.95 -5.18 13.29
C SER A 97 -2.43 -5.56 13.34
N ASN A 98 -3.25 -4.62 13.81
CA ASN A 98 -4.70 -4.79 13.97
C ASN A 98 -5.48 -3.61 13.37
N GLY A 99 -4.92 -2.95 12.34
CA GLY A 99 -5.59 -1.84 11.68
C GLY A 99 -6.86 -2.31 10.96
N MET A 100 -7.94 -1.54 11.10
CA MET A 100 -9.28 -1.90 10.56
C MET A 100 -9.83 -0.87 9.56
N VAL A 101 -9.00 0.11 9.14
CA VAL A 101 -9.37 1.10 8.12
C VAL A 101 -9.35 0.45 6.74
N GLY A 102 -8.32 -0.35 6.47
CA GLY A 102 -8.19 -1.17 5.28
C GLY A 102 -8.66 -2.60 5.52
N PRO A 103 -8.68 -3.44 4.46
CA PRO A 103 -8.98 -4.85 4.58
C PRO A 103 -7.99 -5.58 5.50
N VAL A 104 -8.48 -6.65 6.12
CA VAL A 104 -7.68 -7.64 6.83
C VAL A 104 -6.88 -8.44 5.82
N LEU A 105 -5.56 -8.27 5.82
CA LEU A 105 -4.68 -8.86 4.79
C LEU A 105 -4.58 -10.38 4.93
N ASP A 106 -4.69 -10.90 6.16
CA ASP A 106 -4.76 -12.35 6.42
C ASP A 106 -5.94 -13.03 5.71
N GLN A 107 -7.04 -12.31 5.52
CA GLN A 107 -8.22 -12.82 4.82
C GLN A 107 -8.12 -12.57 3.31
N ALA A 108 -7.65 -11.39 2.92
CA ALA A 108 -7.61 -10.97 1.53
C ALA A 108 -6.57 -11.72 0.68
N LYS A 109 -5.46 -12.16 1.29
CA LYS A 109 -4.36 -12.90 0.64
C LYS A 109 -3.97 -12.34 -0.74
N PRO A 110 -3.67 -11.03 -0.83
CA PRO A 110 -3.39 -10.41 -2.11
C PRO A 110 -2.10 -10.95 -2.72
N ALA A 111 -2.08 -11.13 -4.04
CA ALA A 111 -0.84 -11.40 -4.76
C ALA A 111 0.13 -10.21 -4.67
N GLU A 112 1.43 -10.48 -4.65
CA GLU A 112 2.49 -9.46 -4.53
C GLU A 112 2.33 -8.32 -5.55
N ALA A 113 2.12 -8.64 -6.83
CA ALA A 113 1.95 -7.65 -7.90
C ALA A 113 0.76 -6.71 -7.65
N LEU A 114 -0.31 -7.23 -7.04
CA LEU A 114 -1.44 -6.40 -6.62
C LEU A 114 -1.02 -5.46 -5.49
N VAL A 115 -0.26 -5.94 -4.50
CA VAL A 115 0.22 -5.11 -3.39
C VAL A 115 1.14 -4.01 -3.91
N VAL A 116 2.10 -4.31 -4.79
CA VAL A 116 2.94 -3.30 -5.46
C VAL A 116 2.06 -2.23 -6.11
N THR A 117 1.08 -2.65 -6.93
CA THR A 117 0.19 -1.72 -7.62
C THR A 117 -0.58 -0.82 -6.65
N ARG A 118 -1.03 -1.35 -5.50
CA ARG A 118 -1.79 -0.59 -4.50
C ARG A 118 -0.90 0.34 -3.68
N VAL A 119 0.30 -0.08 -3.32
CA VAL A 119 1.24 0.76 -2.58
C VAL A 119 1.72 1.91 -3.48
N THR A 120 2.06 1.63 -4.75
CA THR A 120 2.51 2.65 -5.69
C THR A 120 1.43 3.69 -6.00
N ASN A 121 0.20 3.24 -6.27
CA ASN A 121 -0.84 4.12 -6.82
C ASN A 121 -1.96 4.49 -5.83
N GLY A 122 -2.01 3.86 -4.67
CA GLY A 122 -3.14 3.96 -3.75
C GLY A 122 -4.42 3.31 -4.30
N LYS A 123 -5.50 3.38 -3.52
CA LYS A 123 -6.88 3.11 -3.94
C LYS A 123 -7.90 3.60 -2.91
N GLY A 124 -8.79 4.50 -3.31
CA GLY A 124 -9.83 5.03 -2.42
C GLY A 124 -9.19 5.77 -1.23
N ALA A 125 -9.48 5.33 -0.01
CA ALA A 125 -8.90 5.90 1.21
C ALA A 125 -7.42 5.50 1.44
N MET A 126 -6.91 4.49 0.73
CA MET A 126 -5.49 4.13 0.80
C MET A 126 -4.68 5.12 -0.05
N PRO A 127 -3.74 5.88 0.55
CA PRO A 127 -2.91 6.83 -0.18
C PRO A 127 -1.92 6.11 -1.11
N ALA A 128 -1.40 6.86 -2.09
CA ALA A 128 -0.26 6.43 -2.89
C ALA A 128 1.03 6.69 -2.09
N PHE A 129 1.94 5.71 -2.08
CA PHE A 129 3.25 5.82 -1.42
C PHE A 129 4.39 6.06 -2.43
N SER A 130 4.08 6.20 -3.72
CA SER A 130 5.06 6.67 -4.70
C SER A 130 5.61 8.03 -4.30
N GLY A 131 6.93 8.14 -4.25
CA GLY A 131 7.63 9.35 -3.78
C GLY A 131 7.82 9.44 -2.26
N GLN A 132 7.20 8.53 -1.48
CA GLN A 132 7.49 8.36 -0.05
C GLN A 132 8.35 7.13 0.20
N LEU A 133 8.10 6.06 -0.55
CA LEU A 133 8.89 4.84 -0.57
C LEU A 133 9.59 4.70 -1.91
N ASP A 134 10.81 4.19 -1.88
CA ASP A 134 11.53 3.78 -3.09
C ASP A 134 11.03 2.42 -3.61
N GLU A 135 11.44 2.06 -4.82
CA GLU A 135 10.99 0.83 -5.49
C GLU A 135 11.39 -0.45 -4.74
N ALA A 136 12.55 -0.44 -4.08
CA ALA A 136 13.03 -1.58 -3.30
C ALA A 136 12.18 -1.77 -2.04
N GLN A 137 11.80 -0.67 -1.36
CA GLN A 137 10.89 -0.68 -0.21
C GLN A 137 9.48 -1.13 -0.60
N ILE A 138 8.95 -0.64 -1.73
CA ILE A 138 7.62 -1.05 -2.23
C ILE A 138 7.62 -2.55 -2.55
N THR A 139 8.66 -3.05 -3.22
CA THR A 139 8.79 -4.46 -3.56
C THR A 139 8.94 -5.31 -2.29
N ALA A 140 9.77 -4.89 -1.35
CA ALA A 140 10.00 -5.62 -0.10
C ALA A 140 8.72 -5.72 0.75
N VAL A 141 7.95 -4.64 0.91
CA VAL A 141 6.69 -4.68 1.65
C VAL A 141 5.63 -5.50 0.92
N ALA A 142 5.57 -5.43 -0.41
CA ALA A 142 4.63 -6.20 -1.20
C ALA A 142 4.88 -7.71 -1.08
N LYS A 143 6.15 -8.12 -1.20
CA LYS A 143 6.58 -9.49 -1.00
C LYS A 143 6.25 -9.98 0.41
N TYR A 144 6.61 -9.18 1.42
CA TYR A 144 6.33 -9.50 2.82
C TYR A 144 4.83 -9.74 3.06
N VAL A 145 3.95 -8.88 2.54
CA VAL A 145 2.49 -9.05 2.67
C VAL A 145 2.02 -10.33 1.98
N ALA A 146 2.47 -10.60 0.76
CA ALA A 146 2.04 -11.77 -0.01
C ALA A 146 2.47 -13.09 0.65
N GLU A 147 3.68 -13.15 1.20
CA GLU A 147 4.23 -14.34 1.84
C GLU A 147 3.63 -14.62 3.23
N ASN A 148 3.19 -13.58 3.93
CA ASN A 148 2.76 -13.68 5.33
C ASN A 148 1.25 -13.53 5.53
N ALA A 149 0.49 -13.23 4.48
CA ALA A 149 -0.96 -13.22 4.53
C ALA A 149 -1.53 -14.64 4.65
N GLY A 150 -2.47 -14.82 5.57
CA GLY A 150 -3.24 -16.06 5.72
C GLY A 150 -2.92 -16.87 6.97
N ALA A 151 -2.35 -16.22 7.98
CA ALA A 151 -1.89 -16.82 9.23
C ALA A 151 -2.93 -16.84 10.37
#